data_AF-A0A5C7W989-F1
#
_entry.id   AF-A0A5C7W989-F1
#
_cell.length_a   1.000
_cell.length_b   1.000
_cell.length_c   1.000
_cell.angle_alpha   90.00
_cell.angle_beta   90.00
_cell.angle_gamma   90.00
#
_symmetry.space_group_name_H-M   'P 1'
#
loop_
_entity.id
_entity.type
_entity.pdbx_description
1 polymer ?
#
loop_
_entity_poly.entity_id
_entity_poly.type
_entity_poly.pdbx_seq_one_letter_code
_entity_poly.pdbx_strand_id
1 'polypeptide(L)'
;MRTTIDLPEDLHRIATSLARHSRRSLGQVVAELMRRGLEAPAAGRVEEPKAIYRISAKTGLPVVRSPRPVTDEDVKDLEDLP
;
A
#
# COMPACT_ATOMS: atom_id res chain seq x y z
N MET A 1 16.39 -16.50 -8.38
CA MET A 1 16.27 -17.98 -8.35
C MET A 1 14.84 -18.36 -8.71
N ARG A 2 14.62 -19.47 -9.42
CA ARG A 2 13.26 -19.97 -9.73
C ARG A 2 12.89 -21.01 -8.69
N THR A 3 11.82 -20.74 -7.95
CA THR A 3 11.35 -21.57 -6.85
C THR A 3 9.88 -21.88 -7.09
N THR A 4 9.49 -23.12 -6.83
CA THR A 4 8.07 -23.53 -6.81
C THR A 4 7.59 -23.46 -5.37
N ILE A 5 6.45 -22.81 -5.15
CA ILE A 5 5.80 -22.68 -3.85
C ILE A 5 4.35 -23.09 -3.99
N ASP A 6 3.79 -23.69 -2.95
CA ASP A 6 2.34 -23.88 -2.85
C ASP A 6 1.70 -22.57 -2.42
N LEU A 7 0.76 -22.08 -3.22
CA LEU A 7 0.03 -20.84 -2.97
C LEU A 7 -1.46 -21.14 -2.81
N PRO A 8 -2.09 -20.76 -1.69
CA PRO A 8 -3.54 -20.82 -1.54
C PRO A 8 -4.28 -20.17 -2.72
N GLU A 9 -5.40 -20.77 -3.13
CA GLU A 9 -6.16 -20.38 -4.33
C GLU A 9 -6.63 -18.92 -4.30
N ASP A 10 -7.02 -18.43 -3.12
CA ASP A 10 -7.42 -17.03 -2.90
C ASP A 10 -6.24 -16.07 -3.15
N LEU A 11 -5.06 -16.38 -2.62
CA LEU A 11 -3.86 -15.58 -2.85
C LEU A 11 -3.41 -15.64 -4.31
N HIS A 12 -3.52 -16.81 -4.95
CA HIS A 12 -3.23 -16.95 -6.38
C HIS A 12 -4.13 -16.06 -7.24
N ARG A 13 -5.44 -16.00 -6.94
CA ARG A 13 -6.38 -15.11 -7.64
C ARG A 13 -6.05 -13.63 -7.45
N ILE A 14 -5.74 -13.22 -6.22
CA ILE A 14 -5.38 -11.84 -5.89
C ILE A 14 -4.09 -11.44 -6.64
N ALA A 15 -3.04 -12.26 -6.51
CA ALA A 15 -1.75 -12.00 -7.15
C ALA A 15 -1.86 -11.95 -8.68
N THR A 16 -2.66 -12.83 -9.28
CA THR A 16 -2.93 -12.85 -10.73
C THR A 16 -3.66 -11.61 -11.18
N SER A 17 -4.65 -11.16 -10.42
CA SER A 17 -5.42 -9.95 -10.73
C SER A 17 -4.54 -8.71 -10.65
N LEU A 18 -3.69 -8.63 -9.61
CA LEU A 18 -2.75 -7.54 -9.44
C LEU A 18 -1.70 -7.51 -10.57
N ALA A 19 -1.15 -8.66 -10.94
CA ALA A 19 -0.19 -8.78 -12.05
C ALA A 19 -0.79 -8.28 -13.38
N ARG A 20 -2.04 -8.65 -13.67
CA ARG A 20 -2.76 -8.17 -14.86
C ARG A 20 -2.98 -6.66 -14.82
N HIS A 21 -3.46 -6.14 -13.70
CA HIS A 21 -3.72 -4.70 -13.53
C HIS A 21 -2.44 -3.88 -13.65
N SER A 22 -1.33 -4.32 -13.04
CA SER A 22 -0.04 -3.63 -13.09
C SER A 22 0.76 -3.91 -14.37
N ARG A 23 0.28 -4.76 -15.29
CA ARG A 23 1.02 -5.23 -16.48
C ARG A 23 2.41 -5.79 -16.16
N ARG A 24 2.51 -6.57 -15.09
CA ARG A 24 3.77 -7.20 -14.62
C ARG A 24 3.62 -8.71 -14.55
N SER A 25 4.73 -9.45 -14.51
CA SER A 25 4.65 -10.91 -14.36
C SER A 25 4.20 -11.30 -12.95
N LEU A 26 3.53 -12.45 -12.82
CA LEU A 26 3.09 -12.97 -11.51
C LEU A 26 4.27 -13.12 -10.53
N GLY A 27 5.40 -13.64 -11.01
CA GLY A 27 6.60 -13.80 -10.19
C GLY A 27 7.17 -12.47 -9.69
N GLN A 28 7.12 -11.40 -10.50
CA GLN A 28 7.54 -10.06 -10.08
C GLN A 28 6.64 -9.51 -8.97
N VAL A 29 5.33 -9.64 -9.14
CA VAL A 29 4.35 -9.16 -8.15
C VAL A 29 4.47 -9.93 -6.84
N VAL A 30 4.55 -11.26 -6.90
CA VAL A 30 4.71 -12.10 -5.70
C VAL A 30 6.02 -11.78 -4.97
N ALA A 31 7.14 -11.64 -5.68
CA ALA A 31 8.42 -11.30 -5.07
C ALA A 31 8.42 -9.91 -4.41
N GLU A 32 7.68 -8.96 -4.96
CA GLU A 32 7.53 -7.64 -4.35
C GLU A 32 6.62 -7.67 -3.12
N LEU A 33 5.49 -8.35 -3.18
CA LEU A 33 4.60 -8.53 -2.03
C LEU A 33 5.31 -9.24 -0.88
N MET A 34 6.10 -10.28 -1.18
CA MET A 34 6.92 -10.97 -0.19
C MET A 34 7.93 -10.03 0.46
N ARG A 35 8.66 -9.22 -0.32
CA ARG A 35 9.59 -8.22 0.24
C ARG A 35 8.89 -7.23 1.14
N ARG A 36 7.77 -6.65 0.70
CA ARG A 36 6.98 -5.71 1.52
C ARG A 36 6.50 -6.35 2.82
N GLY A 37 6.09 -7.62 2.78
CA GLY A 37 5.66 -8.35 3.97
C GLY A 37 6.80 -8.68 4.94
N LEU A 38 8.01 -8.92 4.42
CA LEU A 38 9.20 -9.22 5.23
C LEU A 38 9.90 -7.95 5.77
N GLU A 39 9.87 -6.86 5.01
CA GLU A 39 10.37 -5.53 5.41
C GLU A 39 9.38 -4.79 6.32
N ALA A 40 8.11 -5.19 6.33
CA ALA A 40 7.14 -4.68 7.28
C ALA A 40 7.65 -4.98 8.71
N PRO A 41 7.78 -3.96 9.58
CA PRO A 41 8.15 -4.18 10.97
C PRO A 41 7.21 -5.22 11.57
N ALA A 42 7.76 -6.18 12.34
CA ALA A 42 7.04 -7.31 12.91
C ALA A 42 5.76 -6.83 13.59
N ALA A 43 4.68 -6.90 12.83
CA ALA A 43 3.39 -6.42 13.21
C ALA A 43 2.76 -7.48 14.10
N GLY A 44 3.18 -7.52 15.36
CA GLY A 44 2.24 -7.84 16.42
C GLY A 44 1.16 -6.77 16.37
N ARG A 45 0.14 -6.95 15.51
CA ARG A 45 -0.92 -5.97 15.23
C ARG A 45 -0.32 -4.60 14.93
N VAL A 46 -0.10 -4.27 13.65
CA VAL A 46 -0.13 -2.85 13.28
C VAL A 46 -1.56 -2.41 13.64
N GLU A 47 -1.75 -1.87 14.84
CA GLU A 47 -2.68 -0.77 15.00
C GLU A 47 -2.26 0.16 13.87
N GLU A 48 -3.09 0.27 12.82
CA GLU A 48 -2.95 1.34 11.83
C GLU A 48 -2.51 2.56 12.63
N PRO A 49 -1.34 3.18 12.35
CA PRO A 49 -0.85 4.26 13.20
C PRO A 49 -1.96 5.28 13.21
N LYS A 50 -2.73 5.34 14.31
CA LYS A 50 -4.15 5.70 14.33
C LYS A 50 -4.31 6.93 13.48
N ALA A 51 -4.62 6.74 12.20
CA ALA A 51 -4.26 7.79 11.28
C ALA A 51 -5.14 8.95 11.69
N ILE A 52 -4.52 10.12 11.86
CA ILE A 52 -5.16 11.28 12.50
C ILE A 52 -6.10 11.90 11.46
N TYR A 53 -7.03 11.08 10.97
CA TYR A 53 -8.10 11.43 10.10
C TYR A 53 -9.40 11.30 10.88
N ARG A 54 -10.34 12.20 10.60
CA ARG A 54 -11.73 12.09 11.03
C ARG A 54 -12.55 11.75 9.80
N ILE A 55 -13.65 11.03 9.96
CA ILE A 55 -14.61 10.88 8.87
C ILE A 55 -15.48 12.13 8.82
N SER A 56 -15.54 12.78 7.65
CA SER A 56 -16.43 13.91 7.42
C SER A 56 -17.89 13.42 7.42
N ALA A 57 -18.72 13.96 8.33
CA ALA A 57 -20.15 13.62 8.37
C ALA A 57 -20.92 14.07 7.12
N LYS A 58 -20.36 15.01 6.33
CA LYS A 58 -21.00 15.52 5.10
C LYS A 58 -20.68 14.68 3.87
N THR A 59 -19.47 14.12 3.80
CA THR A 59 -18.98 13.45 2.58
C THR A 59 -18.68 11.97 2.78
N GLY A 60 -18.57 11.49 4.01
CA GLY A 60 -18.17 10.11 4.33
C GLY A 60 -16.68 9.82 4.09
N LEU A 61 -15.90 10.81 3.66
CA LEU A 61 -14.48 10.64 3.35
C LEU A 61 -13.59 10.91 4.57
N PRO A 62 -12.42 10.23 4.67
CA PRO A 62 -11.36 10.59 5.62
C PRO A 62 -10.86 12.02 5.38
N VAL A 63 -10.76 12.81 6.45
CA VAL A 63 -10.21 14.18 6.44
C VAL A 63 -9.13 14.33 7.49
N VAL A 64 -8.00 14.94 7.11
CA VAL A 64 -6.89 15.28 8.00
C VAL A 64 -6.84 16.79 8.23
N ARG A 65 -6.47 17.23 9.45
CA ARG A 65 -6.24 18.64 9.75
C ARG A 65 -4.75 18.94 9.68
N SER A 66 -4.38 19.89 8.83
CA SER A 66 -3.04 20.48 8.82
C SER A 66 -3.05 21.81 9.58
N PRO A 67 -2.01 22.12 10.39
CA PRO A 67 -1.87 23.42 11.05
C PRO A 67 -1.58 24.56 10.07
N ARG A 68 -1.11 24.25 8.86
CA ARG A 68 -0.84 25.21 7.77
C ARG A 68 -1.59 24.81 6.49
N PRO A 69 -2.00 25.76 5.63
CA PRO A 69 -2.53 25.43 4.32
C PRO A 69 -1.54 24.55 3.55
N VAL A 70 -2.04 23.50 2.91
CA VAL A 70 -1.25 22.67 1.98
C VAL A 70 -1.23 23.43 0.65
N THR A 71 -0.04 23.76 0.16
CA THR A 71 0.15 24.47 -1.11
C THR A 71 0.55 23.52 -2.23
N ASP A 72 0.50 23.99 -3.48
CA ASP A 72 1.00 23.21 -4.62
C ASP A 72 2.50 22.88 -4.52
N GLU A 73 3.28 23.76 -3.88
CA GLU A 73 4.71 23.52 -3.62
C GLU A 73 4.91 22.37 -2.63
N ASP A 74 4.10 22.28 -1.56
CA ASP A 74 4.16 21.16 -0.60
C ASP A 74 3.86 19.81 -1.27
N VAL A 75 3.01 19.80 -2.31
CA VAL A 75 2.70 18.59 -3.09
C VAL A 75 3.87 18.20 -3.98
N LYS A 76 4.44 19.18 -4.68
CA LYS A 76 5.56 18.98 -5.57
C LYS A 76 6.81 18.47 -4.83
N ASP A 77 7.12 19.06 -3.68
CA ASP A 77 8.22 18.64 -2.82
C ASP A 77 8.08 17.17 -2.38
N LEU A 78 6.84 16.67 -2.21
CA LEU A 78 6.59 15.26 -1.84
C LEU A 78 6.82 14.30 -3.01
N GLU A 79 6.40 14.67 -4.22
CA GLU A 79 6.57 13.85 -5.43
C GLU A 79 8.03 13.78 -5.89
N ASP A 80 8.82 14.81 -5.58
CA ASP A 80 10.26 14.91 -5.90
C ASP A 80 11.16 14.18 -4.88
N LEU A 81 10.61 13.59 -3.81
CA LEU A 81 11.36 12.75 -2.87
C LEU A 81 11.55 11.32 -3.44
N PRO A 82 12.78 10.75 -3.36
CA PRO A 82 13.13 9.44 -3.95
C PRO A 82 12.55 8.23 -3.22
#